data_AF-A0AAE2C6K4-F1
#
_entry.id   AF-A0AAE2C6K4-F1
#
_cell.length_a   1.000
_cell.length_b   1.000
_cell.length_c   1.000
_cell.angle_alpha   90.00
_cell.angle_beta   90.00
_cell.angle_gamma   90.00
#
_symmetry.space_group_name_H-M   'P 1'
#
loop_
_entity.id
_entity.type
_entity.pdbx_description
1 polymer ?
#
loop_
_entity_poly.entity_id
_entity_poly.type
_entity_poly.pdbx_seq_one_letter_code
_entity_poly.pdbx_strand_id
1 'polypeptide(L)'
;MLPPRPPLISASMEAGIGVMGTKLGMMSYFDSSGAVIPVTVVGFREGNIVTQVKTEATDGYDAVQVGYRRVRDRKLTKPELGHLEKSGIIPLRHLQEFRLQSVEGFEPNQRLAVDERFKEGDLVDVSGTTIGKGFQGGIKRHNFKRGLMSHGSKSHRELGSIGAGTTPGRVYKGKKMPGRMGGTKTKIRKLKIVKIDNDLNVVMIKGAVPELILLWSALMGYNNFEVTMHRSYSLHRIADLFFSEILDVSKLPGTVLLTARKAILFAASNLSSNVAFSSNSACNIHQSLIVAFPRRVSAALLAIRGAENTED
;
A
#
# COMPACT_ATOMS: atom_id res chain seq x y z
N MET A 1 -35.51 11.69 -10.65
CA MET A 1 -34.10 12.14 -10.49
C MET A 1 -33.48 11.30 -9.40
N LEU A 2 -32.48 10.48 -9.71
CA LEU A 2 -31.70 9.83 -8.65
C LEU A 2 -30.87 10.91 -7.94
N PRO A 3 -30.74 10.87 -6.61
CA PRO A 3 -29.87 11.80 -5.91
C PRO A 3 -28.44 11.68 -6.46
N PRO A 4 -27.68 12.80 -6.52
CA PRO A 4 -26.29 12.75 -6.93
C PRO A 4 -25.56 11.76 -6.02
N ARG A 5 -24.94 10.74 -6.63
CA ARG A 5 -24.12 9.77 -5.90
C ARG A 5 -23.08 10.59 -5.12
N PRO A 6 -22.98 10.44 -3.78
CA PRO A 6 -21.97 11.15 -3.00
C PRO A 6 -20.60 10.87 -3.62
N PRO A 7 -19.67 11.85 -3.62
CA PRO A 7 -18.34 11.60 -4.14
C PRO A 7 -17.81 10.36 -3.42
N LEU A 8 -17.56 9.30 -4.18
CA LEU A 8 -16.85 8.14 -3.67
C LEU A 8 -15.45 8.65 -3.35
N ILE A 9 -15.23 9.17 -2.14
CA ILE A 9 -13.91 9.30 -1.55
C ILE A 9 -13.45 7.86 -1.30
N SER A 10 -13.16 7.16 -2.39
CA SER A 10 -12.58 5.82 -2.43
C SER A 10 -11.07 5.93 -2.20
N ALA A 11 -10.68 6.77 -1.24
CA ALA A 11 -9.32 6.76 -0.75
C ALA A 11 -9.21 5.53 0.15
N SER A 12 -8.38 4.57 -0.26
CA SER A 12 -8.03 3.43 0.58
C SER A 12 -7.37 3.94 1.86
N MET A 13 -7.86 3.52 3.03
CA MET A 13 -7.10 3.66 4.27
C MET A 13 -5.76 2.94 4.11
N GLU A 14 -4.67 3.62 4.47
CA GLU A 14 -3.35 3.01 4.49
C GLU A 14 -3.13 2.35 5.84
N ALA A 15 -2.39 1.25 5.84
CA ALA A 15 -2.21 0.42 7.03
C ALA A 15 -1.26 1.05 8.06
N GLY A 16 -0.49 2.06 7.64
CA GLY A 16 0.43 2.82 8.46
C GLY A 16 1.11 3.91 7.63
N ILE A 17 1.90 4.75 8.29
CA ILE A 17 2.62 5.83 7.63
C ILE A 17 3.69 5.28 6.72
N GLY A 18 3.76 5.88 5.53
CA GLY A 18 4.80 5.60 4.56
C GLY A 18 5.85 6.68 4.51
N VAL A 19 6.89 6.40 3.74
CA VAL A 19 7.93 7.36 3.40
C VAL A 19 8.02 7.49 1.89
N MET A 20 8.51 8.64 1.43
CA MET A 20 8.84 8.86 0.03
C MET A 20 10.35 8.66 -0.16
N GLY A 21 10.70 8.04 -1.27
CA GLY A 21 12.09 7.80 -1.67
C GLY A 21 12.26 7.95 -3.18
N THR A 22 13.51 8.02 -3.64
CA THR A 22 13.83 8.10 -5.06
C THR A 22 14.48 6.80 -5.52
N LYS A 23 13.96 6.21 -6.60
CA LYS A 23 14.59 5.04 -7.22
C LYS A 23 15.98 5.44 -7.75
N LEU A 24 17.04 4.77 -7.30
CA LEU A 24 18.42 5.01 -7.74
C LEU A 24 18.87 4.05 -8.85
N GLY A 25 18.36 2.82 -8.83
CA GLY A 25 18.74 1.82 -9.82
C GLY A 25 18.33 0.42 -9.42
N MET A 26 18.80 -0.56 -10.19
CA MET A 26 18.66 -1.97 -9.89
C MET A 26 20.04 -2.61 -9.87
N MET A 27 20.24 -3.56 -8.97
CA MET A 27 21.46 -4.35 -8.86
C MET A 27 21.11 -5.78 -8.45
N SER A 28 22.11 -6.66 -8.51
CA SER A 28 22.01 -8.01 -8.00
C SER A 28 22.62 -8.06 -6.60
N TYR A 29 21.90 -8.65 -5.64
CA TYR A 29 22.37 -8.88 -4.28
C TYR A 29 22.63 -10.37 -4.08
N PHE A 30 23.78 -10.73 -3.53
CA PHE A 30 24.11 -12.11 -3.19
C PHE A 30 23.75 -12.37 -1.74
N ASP A 31 22.88 -13.36 -1.53
CA ASP A 31 22.56 -13.84 -0.20
C ASP A 31 23.67 -14.73 0.37
N SER A 32 23.67 -14.94 1.68
CA SER A 32 24.56 -15.86 2.41
C SER A 32 24.54 -17.29 1.85
N SER A 33 23.42 -17.70 1.26
CA SER A 33 23.23 -18.99 0.57
C SER A 33 23.89 -19.07 -0.82
N GLY A 34 24.44 -17.97 -1.32
CA GLY A 34 24.96 -17.83 -2.69
C GLY A 34 23.88 -17.55 -3.75
N ALA A 35 22.62 -17.43 -3.36
CA ALA A 35 21.53 -17.11 -4.27
C ALA A 35 21.58 -15.64 -4.74
N VAL A 36 21.34 -15.41 -6.03
CA VAL A 36 21.26 -14.07 -6.62
C VAL A 36 19.85 -13.52 -6.54
N ILE A 37 19.68 -12.39 -5.86
CA ILE A 37 18.39 -11.72 -5.68
C ILE A 37 18.42 -10.39 -6.46
N PRO A 38 17.53 -10.18 -7.46
CA PRO A 38 17.42 -8.88 -8.11
C PRO A 38 16.77 -7.88 -7.15
N VAL A 39 17.48 -6.79 -6.87
CA VAL A 39 17.03 -5.74 -5.95
C VAL A 39 16.96 -4.39 -6.66
N THR A 40 15.95 -3.60 -6.30
CA THR A 40 15.87 -2.19 -6.62
C THR A 40 16.40 -1.40 -5.43
N VAL A 41 17.32 -0.47 -5.68
CA VAL A 41 17.87 0.44 -4.68
C VAL A 41 17.01 1.71 -4.66
N VAL A 42 16.46 2.03 -3.50
CA VAL A 42 15.72 3.26 -3.23
C VAL A 42 16.54 4.11 -2.27
N GLY A 43 16.90 5.31 -2.71
CA GLY A 43 17.66 6.26 -1.90
C GLY A 43 16.77 7.33 -1.31
N PHE A 44 17.11 7.76 -0.11
CA PHE A 44 16.40 8.80 0.60
C PHE A 44 17.23 10.09 0.59
N ARG A 45 16.56 11.20 0.26
CA ARG A 45 17.12 12.55 0.33
C ARG A 45 16.61 13.25 1.58
N GLU A 46 17.19 14.41 1.88
CA GLU A 46 16.68 15.31 2.92
C GLU A 46 15.18 15.63 2.67
N GLY A 47 14.35 15.28 3.65
CA GLY A 47 12.89 15.27 3.56
C GLY A 47 12.28 14.24 4.50
N ASN A 48 11.08 13.78 4.16
CA ASN A 48 10.23 12.91 4.98
C ASN A 48 9.89 13.55 6.33
N ILE A 49 9.38 14.79 6.28
CA ILE A 49 8.96 15.57 7.45
C ILE A 49 7.45 15.70 7.41
N VAL A 50 6.78 15.52 8.55
CA VAL A 50 5.34 15.74 8.68
C VAL A 50 5.05 17.22 8.52
N THR A 51 4.27 17.59 7.51
CA THR A 51 3.95 18.99 7.19
C THR A 51 2.66 19.43 7.83
N GLN A 52 1.63 18.58 7.80
CA GLN A 52 0.31 18.88 8.32
C GLN A 52 -0.31 17.61 8.88
N VAL A 53 -1.02 17.75 9.99
CA VAL A 53 -1.88 16.72 10.57
C VAL A 53 -3.33 17.15 10.35
N LYS A 54 -4.13 16.26 9.78
CA LYS A 54 -5.56 16.45 9.52
C LYS A 54 -6.36 15.53 10.43
N THR A 55 -7.39 16.07 11.05
CA THR A 55 -8.28 15.33 11.94
C THR A 55 -9.71 15.32 11.39
N GLU A 56 -10.51 14.34 11.83
CA GLU A 56 -11.94 14.27 11.49
C GLU A 56 -12.70 15.57 11.79
N ALA A 57 -12.34 16.27 12.87
CA ALA A 57 -13.01 17.51 13.29
C ALA A 57 -12.72 18.70 12.34
N THR A 58 -11.52 18.78 11.76
CA THR A 58 -11.12 19.91 10.90
C THR A 58 -11.37 19.64 9.41
N ASP A 59 -11.03 18.43 8.95
CA ASP A 59 -10.96 18.09 7.52
C ASP A 59 -11.96 16.98 7.12
N GLY A 60 -12.67 16.38 8.08
CA GLY A 60 -13.62 15.29 7.84
C GLY A 60 -12.97 13.91 7.64
N TYR A 61 -11.67 13.78 7.85
CA TYR A 61 -10.93 12.52 7.87
C TYR A 61 -9.57 12.66 8.55
N ASP A 62 -9.07 11.53 9.04
CA ASP A 62 -7.76 11.41 9.67
C ASP A 62 -6.65 11.12 8.65
N ALA A 63 -5.68 12.03 8.54
CA ALA A 63 -4.52 11.86 7.67
C ALA A 63 -3.30 12.65 8.12
N VAL A 64 -2.12 12.14 7.75
CA VAL A 64 -0.83 12.83 7.92
C VAL A 64 -0.29 13.20 6.56
N GLN A 65 0.01 14.48 6.35
CA GLN A 65 0.73 14.96 5.18
C GLN A 65 2.23 14.91 5.46
N VAL A 66 2.98 14.29 4.55
CA VAL A 66 4.44 14.18 4.61
C VAL A 66 5.03 14.88 3.40
N GLY A 67 6.07 15.67 3.64
CA GLY A 67 6.83 16.35 2.60
C GLY A 67 8.15 15.65 2.31
N TYR A 68 8.56 15.63 1.04
CA TYR A 68 9.81 15.05 0.59
C TYR A 68 10.54 15.93 -0.43
N ARG A 69 11.86 15.75 -0.44
CA ARG A 69 12.84 16.42 -1.29
C ARG A 69 12.94 17.93 -1.09
N ARG A 70 13.99 18.34 -0.39
CA ARG A 70 14.38 19.75 -0.25
C ARG A 70 14.65 20.43 -1.59
N VAL A 71 14.16 21.66 -1.72
CA VAL A 71 14.36 22.52 -2.90
C VAL A 71 14.67 23.95 -2.46
N ARG A 72 15.35 24.75 -3.29
CA ARG A 72 15.60 26.17 -3.02
C ARG A 72 14.29 26.96 -3.02
N ASP A 73 14.10 27.86 -2.05
CA ASP A 73 12.88 28.65 -1.82
C ASP A 73 12.30 29.28 -3.09
N ARG A 74 13.16 29.89 -3.93
CA ARG A 74 12.75 30.55 -5.18
C ARG A 74 12.03 29.63 -6.19
N LYS A 75 12.16 28.31 -6.07
CA LYS A 75 11.50 27.36 -6.97
C LYS A 75 10.09 27.00 -6.52
N LEU A 76 9.72 27.34 -5.28
CA LEU A 76 8.38 27.14 -4.76
C LEU A 76 7.54 28.41 -4.98
N THR A 77 6.23 28.21 -5.10
CA THR A 77 5.29 29.33 -5.17
C THR A 77 5.05 29.92 -3.78
N LYS A 78 4.67 31.20 -3.70
CA LYS A 78 4.37 31.87 -2.42
C LYS A 78 3.37 31.11 -1.52
N PRO A 79 2.25 30.55 -2.01
CA PRO A 79 1.33 29.80 -1.14
C PRO A 79 1.94 28.49 -0.61
N GLU A 80 2.76 27.79 -1.40
CA GLU A 80 3.45 26.58 -0.96
C GLU A 80 4.48 26.90 0.14
N LEU A 81 5.20 28.02 0.01
CA LEU A 81 6.13 28.48 1.04
C LEU A 81 5.39 28.83 2.33
N GLY A 82 4.33 29.62 2.27
CA GLY A 82 3.55 29.98 3.47
C GLY A 82 2.95 28.76 4.18
N HIS A 83 2.59 27.71 3.44
CA HIS A 83 2.12 26.44 4.01
C HIS A 83 3.22 25.73 4.81
N LEU A 84 4.46 25.68 4.29
CA LEU A 84 5.59 25.04 4.97
C LEU A 84 6.14 25.88 6.13
N GLU A 85 6.15 27.20 5.98
CA GLU A 85 6.57 28.15 7.02
C GLU A 85 5.68 28.12 8.25
N LYS A 86 4.37 27.89 8.07
CA LYS A 86 3.42 27.71 9.19
C LYS A 86 3.85 26.59 10.14
N SER A 87 4.46 25.53 9.61
CA SER A 87 4.96 24.40 10.39
C SER A 87 6.45 24.53 10.74
N GLY A 88 7.12 25.62 10.33
CA GLY A 88 8.55 25.83 10.56
C GLY A 88 9.47 24.89 9.75
N ILE A 89 9.00 24.36 8.61
CA ILE A 89 9.68 23.30 7.87
C ILE A 89 10.48 23.88 6.70
N ILE A 90 11.57 23.20 6.34
CA ILE A 90 12.33 23.48 5.13
C ILE A 90 11.46 23.44 3.85
N PRO A 91 11.84 24.17 2.79
CA PRO A 91 11.18 24.10 1.49
C PRO A 91 11.25 22.69 0.88
N LEU A 92 10.10 22.02 0.75
CA LEU A 92 9.95 20.66 0.20
C LEU A 92 9.12 20.71 -1.10
N ARG A 93 9.47 19.89 -2.08
CA ARG A 93 8.82 19.91 -3.41
C ARG A 93 7.55 19.07 -3.48
N HIS A 94 7.54 17.95 -2.80
CA HIS A 94 6.49 16.96 -2.96
C HIS A 94 5.80 16.74 -1.63
N LEU A 95 4.46 16.78 -1.66
CA LEU A 95 3.59 16.57 -0.51
C LEU A 95 2.68 15.39 -0.85
N GLN A 96 2.63 14.40 0.04
CA GLN A 96 1.69 13.29 -0.07
C GLN A 96 0.99 13.07 1.26
N GLU A 97 -0.26 12.62 1.18
CA GLU A 97 -1.09 12.33 2.35
C GLU A 97 -1.18 10.82 2.57
N PHE A 98 -1.12 10.45 3.84
CA PHE A 98 -1.34 9.10 4.32
C PHE A 98 -2.55 9.10 5.22
N ARG A 99 -3.63 8.48 4.72
CA ARG A 99 -4.87 8.33 5.47
C ARG A 99 -4.74 7.18 6.46
N LEU A 100 -4.98 7.47 7.74
CA LEU A 100 -4.83 6.53 8.84
C LEU A 100 -6.18 6.34 9.55
N GLN A 101 -6.23 5.37 10.46
CA GLN A 101 -7.38 5.18 11.36
C GLN A 101 -7.29 6.03 12.63
N SER A 102 -6.06 6.36 13.05
CA SER A 102 -5.80 7.29 14.14
C SER A 102 -4.52 8.06 13.81
N VAL A 103 -4.50 9.34 14.17
CA VAL A 103 -3.38 10.26 13.94
C VAL A 103 -2.65 10.63 15.24
N GLU A 104 -3.00 9.96 16.34
CA GLU A 104 -2.38 10.20 17.64
C GLU A 104 -0.86 9.89 17.57
N GLY A 105 -0.04 10.81 18.10
CA GLY A 105 1.42 10.68 18.13
C GLY A 105 2.15 11.27 16.91
N PHE A 106 1.46 11.99 16.03
CA PHE A 106 2.08 12.77 14.95
C PHE A 106 2.00 14.26 15.21
N GLU A 107 3.15 14.93 15.12
CA GLU A 107 3.25 16.38 15.26
C GLU A 107 3.80 16.99 13.96
N PRO A 108 3.36 18.21 13.59
CA PRO A 108 4.01 18.94 12.51
C PRO A 108 5.50 19.15 12.85
N ASN A 109 6.35 19.13 11.82
CA ASN A 109 7.82 19.18 11.93
C ASN A 109 8.49 17.91 12.50
N GLN A 110 7.73 16.83 12.73
CA GLN A 110 8.33 15.54 13.06
C GLN A 110 9.02 14.91 11.85
N ARG A 111 10.29 14.53 12.00
CA ARG A 111 11.04 13.80 10.97
C ARG A 111 10.75 12.30 11.03
N LEU A 112 10.50 11.69 9.88
CA LEU A 112 10.27 10.26 9.76
C LEU A 112 11.56 9.56 9.31
N ALA A 113 12.27 8.95 10.25
CA ALA A 113 13.42 8.10 9.96
C ALA A 113 12.98 6.78 9.31
N VAL A 114 13.71 6.35 8.27
CA VAL A 114 13.38 5.12 7.53
C VAL A 114 13.66 3.89 8.38
N ASP A 115 14.76 3.90 9.12
CA ASP A 115 15.28 2.78 9.91
C ASP A 115 14.34 2.38 11.06
N GLU A 116 13.63 3.36 11.63
CA GLU A 116 12.65 3.13 12.69
C GLU A 116 11.35 2.52 12.15
N ARG A 117 11.04 2.77 10.87
CA ARG A 117 9.76 2.41 10.24
C ARG A 117 9.80 1.08 9.52
N PHE A 118 10.95 0.73 8.97
CA PHE A 118 11.13 -0.49 8.18
C PHE A 118 12.20 -1.36 8.79
N LYS A 119 11.91 -2.66 8.87
CA LYS A 119 12.90 -3.67 9.27
C LYS A 119 13.19 -4.59 8.09
N GLU A 120 14.38 -5.18 8.11
CA GLU A 120 14.74 -6.19 7.11
C GLU A 120 13.74 -7.35 7.11
N GLY A 121 13.36 -7.82 5.92
CA GLY A 121 12.36 -8.87 5.76
C GLY A 121 10.90 -8.41 5.82
N ASP A 122 10.62 -7.15 6.12
CA ASP A 122 9.25 -6.63 6.04
C ASP A 122 8.71 -6.60 4.61
N LEU A 123 7.39 -6.72 4.52
CA LEU A 123 6.64 -6.58 3.28
C LEU A 123 6.19 -5.13 3.11
N VAL A 124 6.41 -4.60 1.92
CA VAL A 124 6.09 -3.22 1.56
C VAL A 124 5.29 -3.14 0.27
N ASP A 125 4.32 -2.23 0.26
CA ASP A 125 3.57 -1.82 -0.92
C ASP A 125 4.22 -0.55 -1.45
N VAL A 126 4.53 -0.58 -2.74
CA VAL A 126 5.32 0.45 -3.39
C VAL A 126 4.52 1.11 -4.50
N SER A 127 4.26 2.40 -4.37
CA SER A 127 3.55 3.20 -5.36
C SER A 127 4.48 4.14 -6.11
N GLY A 128 4.32 4.23 -7.43
CA GLY A 128 5.09 5.15 -8.27
C GLY A 128 4.43 5.40 -9.62
N THR A 129 5.04 6.24 -10.45
CA THR A 129 4.53 6.55 -11.80
C THR A 129 5.15 5.61 -12.83
N THR A 130 4.31 4.94 -13.61
CA THR A 130 4.78 4.03 -14.65
C THR A 130 5.40 4.76 -15.83
N ILE A 131 6.28 4.07 -16.56
CA ILE A 131 6.92 4.60 -17.77
C ILE A 131 5.87 4.96 -18.83
N GLY A 132 5.88 6.21 -19.27
CA GLY A 132 5.05 6.67 -20.38
C GLY A 132 5.50 6.02 -21.69
N LYS A 133 4.62 5.23 -22.31
CA LYS A 133 4.86 4.63 -23.64
C LYS A 133 4.26 5.47 -24.78
N GLY A 134 3.59 6.58 -24.50
CA GLY A 134 2.89 7.38 -25.52
C GLY A 134 1.61 6.71 -26.02
N PHE A 135 1.17 7.04 -27.23
CA PHE A 135 0.00 6.41 -27.87
C PHE A 135 0.36 5.01 -28.37
N GLN A 136 -0.36 3.99 -27.89
CA GLN A 136 -0.08 2.59 -28.17
C GLN A 136 -1.25 1.91 -28.86
N GLY A 137 -0.94 1.04 -29.82
CA GLY A 137 -1.91 0.21 -30.55
C GLY A 137 -2.56 -0.88 -29.69
N GLY A 138 -3.61 -1.52 -30.20
CA GLY A 138 -4.37 -2.55 -29.47
C GLY A 138 -3.53 -3.75 -29.02
N ILE A 139 -2.57 -4.18 -29.85
CA ILE A 139 -1.66 -5.28 -29.51
C ILE A 139 -0.82 -4.95 -28.27
N LYS A 140 -0.11 -3.82 -28.25
CA LYS A 140 0.81 -3.49 -27.15
C LYS A 140 0.09 -3.04 -25.87
N ARG A 141 -1.09 -2.40 -26.01
CA ARG A 141 -1.86 -1.89 -24.87
C ARG A 141 -2.71 -2.98 -24.20
N HIS A 142 -3.31 -3.86 -24.99
CA HIS A 142 -4.31 -4.84 -24.53
C HIS A 142 -3.94 -6.29 -24.81
N ASN A 143 -2.72 -6.56 -25.30
CA ASN A 143 -2.24 -7.89 -25.67
C ASN A 143 -3.15 -8.61 -26.68
N PHE A 144 -3.72 -7.86 -27.64
CA PHE A 144 -4.49 -8.46 -28.73
C PHE A 144 -3.61 -9.35 -29.62
N LYS A 145 -4.20 -10.42 -30.15
CA LYS A 145 -3.55 -11.28 -31.15
C LYS A 145 -3.35 -10.50 -32.45
N ARG A 146 -2.30 -10.85 -33.19
CA ARG A 146 -2.04 -10.35 -34.55
C ARG A 146 -2.79 -11.22 -35.56
N GLY A 147 -3.21 -10.65 -36.69
CA GLY A 147 -3.69 -11.39 -37.84
C GLY A 147 -2.58 -12.19 -38.54
N LEU A 148 -2.97 -12.98 -39.54
CA LEU A 148 -2.04 -13.74 -40.38
C LEU A 148 -1.14 -12.77 -41.17
N MET A 149 0.13 -13.15 -41.36
CA MET A 149 1.10 -12.35 -42.12
C MET A 149 1.18 -12.75 -43.60
N SER A 150 0.65 -13.92 -43.96
CA SER A 150 0.65 -14.48 -45.31
C SER A 150 -0.78 -14.81 -45.78
N HIS A 151 -0.91 -15.51 -46.92
CA HIS A 151 -2.19 -15.94 -47.51
C HIS A 151 -3.19 -14.81 -47.78
N GLY A 152 -2.70 -13.68 -48.29
CA GLY A 152 -3.55 -12.57 -48.76
C GLY A 152 -4.27 -11.78 -47.67
N SER A 153 -3.91 -11.97 -46.39
CA SER A 153 -4.48 -11.17 -45.30
C SER A 153 -4.09 -9.70 -45.42
N LYS A 154 -5.07 -8.81 -45.37
CA LYS A 154 -4.87 -7.34 -45.36
C LYS A 154 -4.77 -6.78 -43.94
N SER A 155 -5.24 -7.52 -42.94
CA SER A 155 -5.38 -7.08 -41.55
C SER A 155 -4.33 -7.75 -40.68
N HIS A 156 -3.16 -7.12 -40.55
CA HIS A 156 -2.07 -7.69 -39.75
C HIS A 156 -2.16 -7.26 -38.28
N ARG A 157 -2.17 -5.94 -38.01
CA ARG A 157 -2.10 -5.38 -36.64
C ARG A 157 -3.33 -4.55 -36.25
N GLU A 158 -4.40 -4.70 -37.02
CA GLU A 158 -5.67 -4.02 -36.74
C GLU A 158 -6.37 -4.62 -35.52
N LEU A 159 -7.44 -3.98 -35.07
CA LEU A 159 -8.20 -4.43 -33.90
C LEU A 159 -9.13 -5.62 -34.19
N GLY A 160 -9.53 -5.81 -35.45
CA GLY A 160 -10.67 -6.66 -35.80
C GLY A 160 -12.01 -5.97 -35.50
N SER A 161 -13.07 -6.76 -35.36
CA SER A 161 -14.42 -6.23 -35.12
C SER A 161 -14.55 -5.54 -33.75
N ILE A 162 -15.16 -4.35 -33.74
CA ILE A 162 -15.35 -3.51 -32.56
C ILE A 162 -16.72 -3.66 -31.89
N GLY A 163 -17.66 -4.39 -32.50
CA GLY A 163 -19.02 -4.58 -31.97
C GLY A 163 -19.83 -5.62 -32.76
N ALA A 164 -21.01 -5.96 -32.25
CA ALA A 164 -22.01 -6.68 -33.02
C ALA A 164 -22.72 -5.73 -34.00
N GLY A 165 -23.43 -6.30 -35.00
CA GLY A 165 -24.14 -5.55 -36.05
C GLY A 165 -25.40 -4.85 -35.55
N THR A 166 -26.57 -5.26 -36.05
CA THR A 166 -27.86 -4.56 -35.88
C THR A 166 -28.25 -4.31 -34.41
N THR A 167 -28.10 -5.31 -33.54
CA THR A 167 -28.33 -5.16 -32.10
C THR A 167 -26.98 -5.40 -31.41
N PRO A 168 -26.41 -4.44 -30.66
CA PRO A 168 -26.98 -3.20 -30.10
C PRO A 168 -26.84 -1.93 -30.98
N GLY A 169 -26.31 -2.02 -32.21
CA GLY A 169 -26.16 -0.88 -33.12
C GLY A 169 -25.18 0.21 -32.66
N ARG A 170 -24.35 -0.08 -31.65
CA ARG A 170 -23.36 0.86 -31.08
C ARG A 170 -22.18 0.13 -30.45
N VAL A 171 -21.06 0.83 -30.30
CA VAL A 171 -19.90 0.31 -29.56
C VAL A 171 -20.14 0.46 -28.04
N TYR A 172 -19.84 -0.59 -27.28
CA TYR A 172 -19.94 -0.56 -25.82
C TYR A 172 -18.90 0.38 -25.19
N LYS A 173 -19.30 1.10 -24.14
CA LYS A 173 -18.38 1.91 -23.32
C LYS A 173 -17.34 1.00 -22.66
N GLY A 174 -16.09 1.46 -22.59
CA GLY A 174 -14.97 0.68 -22.04
C GLY A 174 -14.43 -0.40 -22.98
N LYS A 175 -14.87 -0.46 -24.25
CA LYS A 175 -14.28 -1.34 -25.26
C LYS A 175 -12.78 -1.05 -25.39
N LYS A 176 -11.98 -2.11 -25.33
CA LYS A 176 -10.52 -2.05 -25.43
C LYS A 176 -10.10 -1.51 -26.81
N MET A 177 -9.56 -0.30 -26.82
CA MET A 177 -9.13 0.44 -28.01
C MET A 177 -7.69 1.01 -27.83
N PRO A 178 -7.00 1.37 -28.93
CA PRO A 178 -5.71 2.05 -28.85
C PRO A 178 -5.81 3.35 -28.06
N GLY A 179 -4.68 3.82 -27.54
CA GLY A 179 -4.62 5.05 -26.75
C GLY A 179 -3.35 5.16 -25.93
N ARG A 180 -3.27 6.22 -25.12
CA ARG A 180 -2.12 6.46 -24.23
C ARG A 180 -1.93 5.29 -23.27
N MET A 181 -0.68 4.82 -23.14
CA MET A 181 -0.29 3.75 -22.23
C MET A 181 0.86 4.22 -21.33
N GLY A 182 0.77 3.90 -20.03
CA GLY A 182 1.75 4.30 -19.03
C GLY A 182 1.68 5.78 -18.65
N GLY A 183 2.59 6.23 -17.80
CA GLY A 183 2.53 7.57 -17.19
C GLY A 183 1.42 7.69 -16.14
N THR A 184 0.97 6.56 -15.59
CA THR A 184 -0.09 6.48 -14.58
C THR A 184 0.46 5.94 -13.27
N LYS A 185 -0.13 6.33 -12.14
CA LYS A 185 0.21 5.83 -10.81
C LYS A 185 -0.12 4.33 -10.71
N THR A 186 0.79 3.53 -10.16
CA THR A 186 0.60 2.09 -9.96
C THR A 186 1.24 1.67 -8.66
N LYS A 187 0.58 0.76 -7.93
CA LYS A 187 1.05 0.18 -6.67
C LYS A 187 1.43 -1.28 -6.91
N ILE A 188 2.69 -1.64 -6.69
CA ILE A 188 3.16 -3.02 -6.63
C ILE A 188 3.13 -3.45 -5.17
N ARG A 189 2.49 -4.59 -4.88
CA ARG A 189 2.19 -5.00 -3.51
C ARG A 189 3.12 -6.10 -3.05
N LYS A 190 3.33 -6.18 -1.73
CA LYS A 190 4.06 -7.27 -1.05
C LYS A 190 5.50 -7.48 -1.56
N LEU A 191 6.23 -6.40 -1.80
CA LEU A 191 7.67 -6.50 -2.05
C LEU A 191 8.41 -6.71 -0.73
N LYS A 192 9.51 -7.46 -0.73
CA LYS A 192 10.29 -7.74 0.49
C LYS A 192 11.49 -6.81 0.58
N ILE A 193 11.73 -6.21 1.75
CA ILE A 193 12.99 -5.51 2.02
C ILE A 193 14.08 -6.55 2.26
N VAL A 194 15.18 -6.42 1.51
CA VAL A 194 16.33 -7.34 1.60
C VAL A 194 17.32 -6.83 2.63
N LYS A 195 17.69 -5.54 2.53
CA LYS A 195 18.69 -4.92 3.38
C LYS A 195 18.41 -3.42 3.53
N ILE A 196 18.79 -2.85 4.66
CA ILE A 196 18.76 -1.42 4.93
C ILE A 196 20.20 -0.98 5.24
N ASP A 197 20.72 0.00 4.49
CA ASP A 197 22.05 0.56 4.71
C ASP A 197 21.92 2.01 5.20
N ASN A 198 22.15 2.22 6.49
CA ASN A 198 21.96 3.52 7.16
C ASN A 198 23.04 4.54 6.76
N ASP A 199 24.27 4.09 6.53
CA ASP A 199 25.40 4.96 6.15
C ASP A 199 25.12 5.73 4.85
N LEU A 200 24.54 5.03 3.87
CA LEU A 200 24.20 5.58 2.56
C LEU A 200 22.74 6.07 2.49
N ASN A 201 21.94 5.87 3.53
CA ASN A 201 20.49 6.11 3.56
C ASN A 201 19.77 5.49 2.35
N VAL A 202 20.00 4.19 2.13
CA VAL A 202 19.37 3.42 1.04
C VAL A 202 18.67 2.18 1.56
N VAL A 203 17.57 1.82 0.89
CA VAL A 203 16.83 0.58 1.13
C VAL A 203 16.84 -0.26 -0.13
N MET A 204 17.18 -1.55 0.03
CA MET A 204 17.18 -2.52 -1.05
C MET A 204 15.89 -3.35 -1.00
N ILE A 205 15.10 -3.25 -2.06
CA ILE A 205 13.81 -3.94 -2.19
C ILE A 205 13.92 -5.03 -3.23
N LYS A 206 13.46 -6.24 -2.91
CA LYS A 206 13.41 -7.36 -3.85
C LYS A 206 12.45 -7.05 -5.01
N GLY A 207 12.91 -7.22 -6.24
CA GLY A 207 12.11 -7.10 -7.45
C GLY A 207 12.10 -5.69 -8.06
N ALA A 208 11.15 -5.46 -8.98
CA ALA A 208 11.06 -4.22 -9.74
C ALA A 208 10.06 -3.23 -9.12
N VAL A 209 10.44 -1.96 -9.14
CA VAL A 209 9.60 -0.82 -8.72
C VAL A 209 9.17 -0.01 -9.94
N PRO A 210 7.92 0.50 -10.00
CA PRO A 210 7.41 1.23 -11.15
C PRO A 210 8.10 2.60 -11.28
N GLU A 211 9.12 2.68 -12.13
CA GLU A 211 9.72 3.93 -12.64
C GLU A 211 10.88 3.65 -13.60
N LEU A 212 11.22 4.64 -14.43
CA LEU A 212 12.42 4.65 -15.28
C LEU A 212 13.41 5.70 -14.80
N ILE A 213 14.66 5.29 -14.64
CA ILE A 213 15.79 6.20 -14.56
C ILE A 213 16.32 6.29 -15.98
N LEU A 214 15.96 7.34 -16.71
CA LEU A 214 16.69 7.66 -17.93
C LEU A 214 17.91 8.49 -17.56
N LEU A 215 19.06 8.13 -18.14
CA LEU A 215 20.30 8.93 -18.13
C LEU A 215 20.03 10.39 -18.54
N TRP A 216 19.09 10.61 -19.47
CA TRP A 216 18.63 11.92 -19.91
C TRP A 216 17.86 12.72 -18.84
N SER A 217 17.16 12.05 -17.90
CA SER A 217 16.44 12.72 -16.81
C SER A 217 17.36 13.27 -15.72
N ALA A 218 18.48 12.58 -15.47
CA ALA A 218 19.56 13.08 -14.61
C ALA A 218 20.26 14.31 -15.21
N LEU A 219 20.43 14.33 -16.55
CA LEU A 219 21.01 15.46 -17.29
C LEU A 219 20.09 16.68 -17.42
N MET A 220 18.77 16.47 -17.49
CA MET A 220 17.79 17.55 -17.74
C MET A 220 17.05 18.05 -16.48
N GLY A 221 17.32 17.49 -15.30
CA GLY A 221 16.73 17.97 -14.04
C GLY A 221 15.23 17.71 -13.86
N TYR A 222 14.60 16.91 -14.74
CA TYR A 222 13.19 16.52 -14.65
C TYR A 222 12.98 15.37 -13.66
N ASN A 223 13.26 15.60 -12.38
CA ASN A 223 12.99 14.59 -11.36
C ASN A 223 11.57 14.80 -10.82
N ASN A 224 10.61 14.02 -11.30
CA ASN A 224 9.35 13.78 -10.59
C ASN A 224 9.33 12.28 -10.31
N PHE A 225 10.23 11.82 -9.43
CA PHE A 225 10.52 10.40 -9.29
C PHE A 225 10.46 9.95 -7.85
N GLU A 226 9.31 9.40 -7.48
CA GLU A 226 8.96 9.15 -6.10
C GLU A 226 8.26 7.82 -5.93
N VAL A 227 8.84 7.08 -5.01
CA VAL A 227 8.43 5.77 -4.59
C VAL A 227 7.86 5.94 -3.19
N THR A 228 6.56 5.79 -3.06
CA THR A 228 5.88 5.81 -1.77
C THR A 228 5.87 4.39 -1.23
N MET A 229 6.49 4.17 -0.06
CA MET A 229 6.57 2.86 0.59
C MET A 229 5.69 2.82 1.83
N HIS A 230 4.82 1.82 1.92
CA HIS A 230 4.04 1.52 3.12
C HIS A 230 4.24 0.09 3.56
N ARG A 231 4.19 -0.17 4.87
CA ARG A 231 4.23 -1.53 5.40
C ARG A 231 2.93 -2.26 5.02
N SER A 232 3.05 -3.44 4.44
CA SER A 232 1.90 -4.29 4.12
C SER A 232 1.62 -5.19 5.31
N TYR A 233 0.57 -4.89 6.10
CA TYR A 233 0.13 -5.82 7.14
C TYR A 233 -0.69 -6.94 6.49
N SER A 234 -0.19 -8.18 6.58
CA SER A 234 -1.02 -9.37 6.40
C SER A 234 -1.90 -9.53 7.63
N LEU A 235 -3.19 -9.81 7.46
CA LEU A 235 -4.15 -10.10 8.53
C LEU A 235 -3.62 -11.10 9.58
N HIS A 236 -2.67 -11.96 9.21
CA HIS A 236 -2.01 -12.90 10.12
C HIS A 236 -1.19 -12.21 11.23
N ARG A 237 -0.54 -11.06 10.98
CA ARG A 237 0.25 -10.35 12.02
C ARG A 237 -0.63 -9.64 13.06
N ILE A 238 -1.85 -9.23 12.69
CA ILE A 238 -2.81 -8.64 13.65
C ILE A 238 -3.24 -9.71 14.66
N ALA A 239 -3.45 -10.95 14.20
CA ALA A 239 -3.77 -12.07 15.08
C ALA A 239 -2.61 -12.43 16.02
N ASP A 240 -1.35 -12.35 15.57
CA ASP A 240 -0.18 -12.62 16.42
C ASP A 240 0.06 -11.53 17.49
N LEU A 241 -0.21 -10.25 17.19
CA LEU A 241 -0.13 -9.16 18.19
C LEU A 241 -1.26 -9.26 19.24
N PHE A 242 -2.46 -9.65 18.81
CA PHE A 242 -3.56 -10.00 19.73
C PHE A 242 -3.24 -11.23 20.59
N PHE A 243 -2.46 -12.18 20.07
CA PHE A 243 -2.07 -13.40 20.77
C PHE A 243 -1.11 -13.12 21.94
N SER A 244 -0.24 -12.11 21.83
CA SER A 244 0.72 -11.75 22.89
C SER A 244 0.12 -10.97 24.06
N GLU A 245 -1.02 -10.28 23.87
CA GLU A 245 -1.66 -9.49 24.94
C GLU A 245 -2.69 -10.28 25.77
N ILE A 246 -3.28 -11.35 25.21
CA ILE A 246 -4.41 -12.06 25.84
C ILE A 246 -4.00 -13.39 26.53
N LEU A 247 -2.89 -14.00 26.11
CA LEU A 247 -2.47 -15.30 26.63
C LEU A 247 -1.02 -15.25 27.11
N ASP A 248 -0.80 -15.57 28.38
CA ASP A 248 0.53 -15.80 28.94
C ASP A 248 1.06 -17.13 28.37
N VAL A 249 1.64 -17.06 27.16
CA VAL A 249 2.00 -18.19 26.27
C VAL A 249 2.99 -19.17 26.93
N SER A 250 3.59 -18.82 28.07
CA SER A 250 4.60 -19.60 28.78
C SER A 250 4.07 -20.86 29.49
N LYS A 251 2.74 -21.03 29.64
CA LYS A 251 2.14 -22.10 30.48
C LYS A 251 1.27 -23.14 29.76
N LEU A 252 1.19 -23.14 28.43
CA LEU A 252 0.32 -24.07 27.69
C LEU A 252 1.11 -25.12 26.87
N PRO A 253 0.72 -26.41 26.90
CA PRO A 253 1.35 -27.44 26.10
C PRO A 253 1.14 -27.19 24.59
N GLY A 254 2.15 -27.52 23.77
CA GLY A 254 2.26 -27.10 22.36
C GLY A 254 1.10 -27.51 21.45
N THR A 255 0.41 -28.60 21.75
CA THR A 255 -0.80 -29.05 21.04
C THR A 255 -1.98 -28.10 21.25
N VAL A 256 -2.21 -27.60 22.47
CA VAL A 256 -3.29 -26.67 22.80
C VAL A 256 -3.08 -25.32 22.14
N LEU A 257 -1.81 -24.88 22.03
CA LEU A 257 -1.43 -23.64 21.36
C LEU A 257 -1.79 -23.64 19.87
N LEU A 258 -1.59 -24.79 19.21
CA LEU A 258 -1.86 -24.96 17.78
C LEU A 258 -3.37 -24.93 17.50
N THR A 259 -4.16 -25.59 18.36
CA THR A 259 -5.62 -25.66 18.26
C THR A 259 -6.25 -24.29 18.57
N ALA A 260 -5.75 -23.58 19.58
CA ALA A 260 -6.18 -22.23 19.91
C ALA A 260 -5.88 -21.24 18.76
N ARG A 261 -4.68 -21.30 18.16
CA ARG A 261 -4.34 -20.48 16.98
C ARG A 261 -5.28 -20.74 15.81
N LYS A 262 -5.59 -22.01 15.50
CA LYS A 262 -6.52 -22.36 14.42
C LYS A 262 -7.95 -21.87 14.70
N ALA A 263 -8.44 -22.02 15.92
CA ALA A 263 -9.78 -21.58 16.32
C ALA A 263 -9.93 -20.04 16.25
N ILE A 264 -8.91 -19.29 16.66
CA ILE A 264 -8.90 -17.82 16.59
C ILE A 264 -8.82 -17.33 15.15
N LEU A 265 -7.98 -17.95 14.31
CA LEU A 265 -7.91 -17.65 12.88
C LEU A 265 -9.26 -17.91 12.19
N PHE A 266 -9.96 -18.99 12.56
CA PHE A 266 -11.28 -19.33 12.05
C PHE A 266 -12.37 -18.34 12.53
N ALA A 267 -12.31 -17.90 13.79
CA ALA A 267 -13.22 -16.88 14.33
C ALA A 267 -13.00 -15.50 13.68
N ALA A 268 -11.74 -15.10 13.48
CA ALA A 268 -11.37 -13.86 12.82
C ALA A 268 -11.81 -13.83 11.34
N SER A 269 -11.74 -14.97 10.64
CA SER A 269 -12.26 -15.08 9.26
C SER A 269 -13.78 -14.97 9.17
N ASN A 270 -14.52 -15.38 10.20
CA ASN A 270 -15.99 -15.35 10.22
C ASN A 270 -16.57 -14.00 10.70
N LEU A 271 -15.84 -13.21 11.50
CA LEU A 271 -16.24 -11.84 11.83
C LEU A 271 -16.21 -10.90 10.59
N SER A 272 -15.35 -11.21 9.62
CA SER A 272 -15.22 -10.46 8.37
C SER A 272 -16.43 -10.59 7.43
N SER A 273 -17.28 -11.62 7.59
CA SER A 273 -18.36 -11.93 6.64
C SER A 273 -19.75 -11.46 7.07
N ASN A 274 -19.95 -11.00 8.33
CA ASN A 274 -21.29 -10.80 8.89
C ASN A 274 -21.57 -9.45 9.58
N VAL A 275 -20.78 -8.40 9.36
CA VAL A 275 -21.07 -7.08 9.94
C VAL A 275 -21.02 -5.99 8.89
N ALA A 276 -22.19 -5.62 8.38
CA ALA A 276 -22.44 -4.30 7.82
C ALA A 276 -22.75 -3.37 9.00
N PHE A 277 -21.87 -2.44 9.37
CA PHE A 277 -22.25 -1.40 10.33
C PHE A 277 -21.67 -0.01 10.04
N SER A 278 -22.58 0.94 10.26
CA SER A 278 -22.51 2.38 10.16
C SER A 278 -21.63 3.01 11.24
N SER A 279 -21.27 4.27 10.98
CA SER A 279 -20.67 5.27 11.87
C SER A 279 -21.13 5.21 13.32
N ASN A 280 -20.19 5.49 14.23
CA ASN A 280 -20.30 5.56 15.69
C ASN A 280 -20.31 4.21 16.42
N SER A 281 -19.13 3.61 16.64
CA SER A 281 -18.72 3.13 17.98
C SER A 281 -17.46 2.23 17.95
N ALA A 282 -16.27 2.83 17.86
CA ALA A 282 -15.01 2.12 18.18
C ALA A 282 -14.89 1.82 19.69
N CYS A 283 -15.52 2.65 20.54
CA CYS A 283 -15.59 2.40 21.99
C CYS A 283 -16.43 1.15 22.33
N ASN A 284 -17.49 0.85 21.56
CA ASN A 284 -18.27 -0.39 21.75
C ASN A 284 -17.57 -1.63 21.19
N ILE A 285 -16.62 -1.53 20.26
CA ILE A 285 -15.88 -2.72 19.76
C ILE A 285 -14.90 -3.20 20.83
N HIS A 286 -14.23 -2.29 21.54
CA HIS A 286 -13.37 -2.65 22.66
C HIS A 286 -14.17 -3.26 23.82
N GLN A 287 -15.32 -2.66 24.20
CA GLN A 287 -16.20 -3.21 25.25
C GLN A 287 -16.95 -4.48 24.82
N SER A 288 -17.35 -4.63 23.57
CA SER A 288 -18.05 -5.84 23.08
C SER A 288 -17.09 -7.00 22.83
N LEU A 289 -15.84 -6.77 22.40
CA LEU A 289 -14.81 -7.81 22.39
C LEU A 289 -14.41 -8.19 23.83
N ILE A 290 -14.24 -7.24 24.75
CA ILE A 290 -13.92 -7.57 26.16
C ILE A 290 -15.08 -8.32 26.84
N VAL A 291 -16.35 -8.11 26.48
CA VAL A 291 -17.51 -8.77 27.12
C VAL A 291 -17.94 -10.06 26.40
N ALA A 292 -17.85 -10.15 25.07
CA ALA A 292 -18.28 -11.33 24.31
C ALA A 292 -17.19 -12.40 24.17
N PHE A 293 -15.91 -12.00 24.19
CA PHE A 293 -14.77 -12.90 24.02
C PHE A 293 -14.52 -13.80 25.25
N PRO A 294 -14.60 -13.34 26.52
CA PRO A 294 -14.47 -14.26 27.66
C PRO A 294 -15.67 -15.20 27.80
N ARG A 295 -16.88 -14.83 27.36
CA ARG A 295 -18.05 -15.74 27.45
C ARG A 295 -17.98 -16.89 26.44
N ARG A 296 -17.50 -16.65 25.21
CA ARG A 296 -17.36 -17.70 24.19
C ARG A 296 -16.08 -18.54 24.37
N VAL A 297 -14.99 -17.92 24.84
CA VAL A 297 -13.75 -18.64 25.16
C VAL A 297 -13.90 -19.45 26.45
N SER A 298 -14.61 -18.93 27.47
CA SER A 298 -14.93 -19.70 28.68
C SER A 298 -15.86 -20.88 28.39
N ALA A 299 -16.87 -20.72 27.51
CA ALA A 299 -17.71 -21.85 27.09
C ALA A 299 -16.94 -22.91 26.28
N ALA A 300 -16.00 -22.50 25.43
CA ALA A 300 -15.13 -23.42 24.69
C ALA A 300 -14.10 -24.12 25.60
N LEU A 301 -13.52 -23.41 26.58
CA LEU A 301 -12.62 -23.99 27.58
C LEU A 301 -13.36 -24.89 28.60
N LEU A 302 -14.60 -24.58 28.98
CA LEU A 302 -15.45 -25.45 29.79
C LEU A 302 -15.88 -26.71 29.04
N ALA A 303 -16.15 -26.61 27.73
CA ALA A 303 -16.43 -27.78 26.89
C ALA A 303 -15.21 -28.70 26.75
N ILE A 304 -13.99 -28.13 26.71
CA ILE A 304 -12.75 -28.89 26.68
C ILE A 304 -12.44 -29.50 28.06
N ARG A 305 -12.66 -28.77 29.17
CA ARG A 305 -12.54 -29.30 30.55
C ARG A 305 -13.59 -30.35 30.92
N GLY A 306 -14.78 -30.29 30.30
CA GLY A 306 -15.85 -31.27 30.52
C GLY A 306 -15.61 -32.61 29.82
N ALA A 307 -14.83 -32.61 28.73
CA ALA A 307 -14.48 -33.82 27.99
C ALA A 307 -13.37 -34.66 28.64
N GLU A 308 -12.60 -34.10 29.58
CA GLU A 308 -11.57 -34.82 30.35
C GLU A 308 -12.14 -35.52 31.61
N ASN A 309 -13.39 -35.27 32.02
CA ASN A 309 -13.99 -35.82 33.25
C ASN A 309 -15.02 -36.93 33.00
N THR A 310 -15.06 -37.53 31.81
CA THR A 310 -15.99 -38.63 31.45
C THR A 310 -15.26 -39.92 31.03
N GLU A 311 -13.99 -40.05 31.39
CA GLU A 311 -13.25 -41.31 31.33
C GLU A 311 -12.86 -41.70 32.76
N ASP A 312 -13.85 -42.16 33.53
CA ASP A 312 -13.74 -43.05 34.70
C ASP A 312 -15.06 -43.83 34.84
#